data_AF-A0A9Q4KJX6-F1
#
_entry.id   AF-A0A9Q4KJX6-F1
#
_cell.length_a   1.000
_cell.length_b   1.000
_cell.length_c   1.000
_cell.angle_alpha   90.00
_cell.angle_beta   90.00
_cell.angle_gamma   90.00
#
_symmetry.space_group_name_H-M   'P 1'
#
loop_
_entity.id
_entity.type
_entity.pdbx_description
1 polymer ?
#
loop_
_entity_poly.entity_id
_entity_poly.type
_entity_poly.pdbx_seq_one_letter_code
_entity_poly.pdbx_strand_id
1 'polypeptide(L)' 'MEINEFDNSLKELNLSKKDFASLSGLTYNSVVNWNQKGKTADWVDSWILNYKKAVKFDKLKKMFVDEF' A
#
# COMPACT_ATOMS: atom_id res chain seq x y z
N MET A 1 -11.53 2.63 3.32
CA MET A 1 -11.35 2.73 1.86
C MET A 1 -12.17 1.71 1.11
N GLU A 2 -12.79 2.10 -0.01
CA GLU A 2 -13.49 1.16 -0.89
C GLU A 2 -12.48 0.25 -1.61
N ILE A 3 -12.87 -0.98 -1.94
CA ILE A 3 -11.94 -1.97 -2.50
C ILE A 3 -11.30 -1.52 -3.83
N ASN A 4 -12.06 -0.78 -4.64
CA ASN A 4 -11.55 -0.23 -5.90
C ASN A 4 -10.46 0.83 -5.67
N GLU A 5 -10.61 1.66 -4.63
CA GLU A 5 -9.62 2.66 -4.25
C GLU A 5 -8.35 2.01 -3.68
N PHE A 6 -8.53 0.92 -2.92
CA PHE A 6 -7.43 0.09 -2.45
C PHE A 6 -6.63 -0.49 -3.62
N ASP A 7 -7.32 -1.12 -4.57
CA ASP A 7 -6.67 -1.75 -5.73
C ASP A 7 -5.95 -0.75 -6.62
N ASN A 8 -6.51 0.45 -6.81
CA ASN A 8 -5.83 1.52 -7.53
C ASN A 8 -4.60 2.01 -6.77
N SER A 9 -4.69 2.18 -5.44
CA SER A 9 -3.55 2.58 -4.62
C SER A 9 -2.40 1.56 -4.66
N LEU A 10 -2.72 0.26 -4.65
CA LEU A 10 -1.70 -0.78 -4.79
C LEU A 10 -1.02 -0.73 -6.16
N LYS A 11 -1.80 -0.54 -7.25
CA LYS A 11 -1.23 -0.39 -8.61
C LYS A 11 -0.30 0.82 -8.71
N GLU A 12 -0.69 1.98 -8.19
CA GLU A 12 0.16 3.18 -8.15
C GLU A 12 1.48 2.97 -7.39
N LEU A 13 1.42 2.13 -6.35
CA LEU A 13 2.57 1.76 -5.52
C LEU A 13 3.38 0.58 -6.08
N ASN A 14 2.97 0.02 -7.23
CA ASN A 14 3.52 -1.19 -7.82
C ASN A 14 3.54 -2.38 -6.82
N LEU A 15 2.46 -2.52 -6.05
CA LEU A 15 2.24 -3.60 -5.10
C LEU A 15 1.11 -4.51 -5.58
N SER A 16 1.24 -5.81 -5.30
CA SER A 16 0.12 -6.74 -5.34
C SER A 16 -0.58 -6.82 -3.97
N LYS A 17 -1.79 -7.39 -3.94
CA LYS A 17 -2.47 -7.74 -2.67
C LYS A 17 -1.63 -8.70 -1.81
N LYS A 18 -0.78 -9.53 -2.43
CA LYS A 18 0.15 -10.45 -1.74
C LYS A 18 1.29 -9.69 -1.07
N ASP A 19 1.85 -8.70 -1.76
CA ASP A 19 2.90 -7.84 -1.20
C ASP A 19 2.36 -7.04 -0.02
N PHE A 20 1.18 -6.44 -0.19
CA PHE A 20 0.50 -5.73 0.90
C PHE A 20 0.26 -6.64 2.10
N ALA A 21 -0.23 -7.87 1.90
CA ALA A 21 -0.44 -8.82 2.98
C ALA A 21 0.85 -9.10 3.75
N SER A 22 1.95 -9.35 3.03
CA SER A 22 3.28 -9.55 3.61
C SER A 22 3.76 -8.35 4.43
N LEU A 23 3.67 -7.14 3.86
CA LEU A 23 4.14 -5.91 4.50
C LEU A 23 3.30 -5.48 5.71
N SER A 24 2.01 -5.83 5.73
CA SER A 24 1.09 -5.49 6.82
C SER A 24 0.92 -6.60 7.86
N GLY A 25 1.63 -7.73 7.70
CA GLY A 25 1.52 -8.87 8.61
C GLY A 25 0.17 -9.60 8.54
N LEU A 26 -0.57 -9.42 7.44
CA LEU A 26 -1.84 -10.10 7.21
C LEU A 26 -1.64 -11.37 6.39
N THR A 27 -2.60 -12.29 6.50
CA THR A 27 -2.68 -13.40 5.53
C THR A 27 -3.25 -12.88 4.20
N TYR A 28 -2.76 -13.40 3.08
CA TYR A 28 -3.29 -13.05 1.75
C TYR A 28 -4.81 -13.23 1.67
N ASN A 29 -5.33 -14.31 2.25
CA ASN A 29 -6.77 -14.58 2.26
C ASN A 29 -7.58 -13.50 3.00
N SER A 30 -7.03 -12.92 4.08
CA SER A 30 -7.69 -11.82 4.81
C SER A 30 -7.86 -10.59 3.93
N VAL A 31 -6.86 -10.28 3.10
CA VAL A 31 -6.89 -9.15 2.15
C VAL A 31 -7.86 -9.44 1.00
N VAL A 32 -7.86 -10.66 0.46
CA VAL A 32 -8.79 -11.05 -0.62
C VAL A 32 -10.25 -11.02 -0.17
N ASN A 33 -10.53 -11.39 1.08
CA ASN A 33 -11.88 -11.37 1.64
C ASN A 33 -12.51 -9.96 1.68
N TRP A 34 -11.72 -8.89 1.59
CA TRP A 34 -12.25 -7.53 1.48
C TRP A 34 -12.98 -7.27 0.15
N ASN A 35 -12.67 -8.03 -0.91
CA ASN A 35 -13.42 -7.95 -2.17
C ASN A 35 -14.90 -8.31 -1.96
N GLN A 36 -15.18 -9.30 -1.12
CA GLN A 36 -16.57 -9.70 -0.80
C GLN A 36 -17.27 -8.67 0.08
N LYS A 37 -16.52 -7.99 0.96
CA LYS A 37 -17.05 -6.94 1.84
C LYS A 37 -17.21 -5.58 1.15
N GLY A 38 -16.60 -5.39 -0.03
CA GLY A 38 -16.55 -4.13 -0.76
C GLY A 38 -15.59 -3.09 -0.17
N LYS A 39 -15.06 -3.32 1.03
CA LYS A 39 -14.22 -2.34 1.76
C LYS A 39 -13.10 -3.00 2.55
N THR A 40 -12.02 -2.24 2.74
CA THR A 40 -10.89 -2.62 3.61
C THR A 40 -11.19 -2.36 5.08
N ALA A 41 -10.27 -2.75 5.97
CA ALA A 41 -10.29 -2.28 7.35
C ALA A 41 -9.88 -0.79 7.43
N ASP A 42 -10.44 -0.04 8.38
CA ASP A 42 -10.28 1.42 8.45
C ASP A 42 -8.81 1.88 8.57
N TRP A 43 -7.95 1.09 9.21
CA TRP A 43 -6.53 1.42 9.35
C TRP A 43 -5.74 1.37 8.03
N VAL A 44 -6.27 0.70 7.00
CA VAL A 44 -5.61 0.53 5.70
C VAL A 44 -5.41 1.89 5.02
N ASP A 45 -6.33 2.83 5.22
CA ASP A 45 -6.21 4.20 4.71
C ASP A 45 -4.92 4.88 5.21
N SER A 46 -4.68 4.80 6.52
CA SER A 46 -3.47 5.37 7.14
C SER A 46 -2.20 4.64 6.70
N TRP A 47 -2.26 3.31 6.56
CA TRP A 47 -1.14 2.51 6.08
C TRP A 47 -0.71 2.90 4.66
N ILE A 48 -1.66 2.96 3.72
CA ILE A 48 -1.41 3.33 2.32
C ILE A 48 -0.85 4.75 2.22
N LEU A 49 -1.42 5.70 2.96
CA LEU A 49 -0.94 7.08 2.99
C LEU A 49 0.51 7.18 3.47
N ASN A 50 0.85 6.49 4.55
CA ASN A 50 2.20 6.51 5.11
C ASN A 50 3.21 5.78 4.21
N TYR A 51 2.81 4.67 3.60
CA TYR A 51 3.65 3.97 2.61
C TYR A 51 3.94 4.84 1.38
N LYS A 52 2.93 5.55 0.85
CA LYS A 52 3.11 6.54 -0.23
C LYS A 52 4.12 7.62 0.14
N LYS A 53 4.06 8.14 1.37
CA LYS A 53 5.03 9.13 1.88
C LYS A 53 6.44 8.56 1.98
N ALA A 54 6.59 7.35 2.53
CA ALA A 54 7.88 6.67 2.65
C ALA A 54 8.54 6.44 1.28
N VAL A 55 7.80 5.92 0.29
CA VAL A 55 8.32 5.72 -1.07
C VAL A 55 8.76 7.04 -1.72
N LYS A 56 8.00 8.12 -1.53
CA LYS A 56 8.39 9.45 -2.03
C LYS A 56 9.66 9.96 -1.35
N PHE A 57 9.75 9.79 -0.03
CA PHE A 57 10.94 10.16 0.73
C PHE A 57 12.18 9.40 0.28
N ASP A 58 12.09 8.09 0.09
CA ASP A 58 13.20 7.27 -0.40
C ASP A 58 13.66 7.69 -1.81
N LYS A 59 12.72 8.07 -2.69
CA LYS A 59 13.04 8.62 -4.01
C LYS A 59 13.79 9.95 -3.92
N LEU A 60 13.31 10.87 -3.08
CA LEU A 60 13.98 12.16 -2.86
C LEU A 60 15.37 11.95 -2.27
N LYS A 61 15.50 11.09 -1.26
CA LYS A 61 16.78 10.79 -0.62
C LYS A 61 17.81 10.28 -1.64
N LYS A 62 17.41 9.43 -2.59
CA LYS A 62 18.32 8.97 -3.66
C LYS A 62 18.79 10.12 -4.55
N MET A 63 17.90 11.03 -4.94
CA MET A 63 18.28 12.22 -5.72
C MET A 63 19.35 13.07 -5.01
N PHE A 64 19.20 13.28 -3.70
CA PHE A 64 20.18 14.06 -2.93
C PHE A 64 21.49 13.32 -2.61
N VAL A 65 21.47 11.98 -2.53
CA VAL A 65 22.68 11.17 -2.28
C VAL A 65 23.54 11.05 -3.54
N ASP A 66 22.93 11.05 -4.72
CA ASP A 66 23.66 11.01 -6.00
C ASP A 66 24.29 12.37 -6.38
N GLU A 67 23.97 13.45 -5.66
CA GLU A 67 24.50 14.80 -5.88
C GLU A 67 25.78 15.13 -5.07
N PHE A 68 26.34 14.16 -4.32
CA PHE A 68 27.59 14.30 -3.56
C PHE A 68 28.66 13.26 -3.92
#